data_AF-A0A355D913-F1
#
_entry.id   AF-A0A355D913-F1
#
_cell.length_a   1.000
_cell.length_b   1.000
_cell.length_c   1.000
_cell.angle_alpha   90.00
_cell.angle_beta   90.00
_cell.angle_gamma   90.00
#
_symmetry.space_group_name_H-M   'P 1'
#
loop_
_entity.id
_entity.type
_entity.pdbx_description
1 polymer ?
#
loop_
_entity_poly.entity_id
_entity_poly.type
_entity_poly.pdbx_seq_one_letter_code
_entity_poly.pdbx_strand_id
1 'polypeptide(L)'
;MRDILREFPVILELLSLIPYCIILWGYIKHIKISKKLKRHDDTEIVSKETLEELKVANRLIIIGFITVIVLRIIGVLIYIE
;
A
#
# COMPACT_ATOMS: atom_id res chain seq x y z
N MET A 1 15.41 14.02 -26.71
CA MET A 1 15.30 12.64 -26.16
C MET A 1 16.11 12.43 -24.88
N ARG A 2 17.37 12.90 -24.80
CA ARG A 2 18.23 12.69 -23.62
C ARG A 2 17.68 13.32 -22.32
N ASP A 3 16.97 14.44 -22.39
CA ASP A 3 16.38 15.08 -21.21
C ASP A 3 15.13 14.37 -20.69
N ILE A 4 14.29 13.84 -21.60
CA ILE A 4 13.07 13.09 -21.22
C ILE A 4 13.45 11.80 -20.46
N LEU A 5 14.49 11.09 -20.91
CA LEU A 5 15.03 9.91 -20.23
C LEU A 5 15.67 10.23 -18.86
N ARG A 6 16.09 11.48 -18.63
CA ARG A 6 16.70 11.92 -17.36
C ARG A 6 15.65 12.31 -16.32
N GLU A 7 14.52 12.85 -16.75
CA GLU A 7 13.39 13.22 -15.87
C GLU A 7 12.46 12.03 -15.57
N PHE A 8 12.39 11.05 -16.47
CA PHE A 8 11.61 9.83 -16.29
C PHE A 8 11.81 9.10 -14.94
N PRO A 9 13.05 8.84 -14.48
CA PRO A 9 13.27 8.19 -13.19
C PRO A 9 12.78 9.05 -12.00
N VAL A 10 12.90 10.38 -12.08
CA VAL A 10 12.42 11.30 -11.03
C VAL A 10 10.89 11.29 -10.95
N ILE A 11 10.21 11.30 -12.10
CA ILE A 11 8.75 11.22 -12.19
C ILE A 11 8.26 9.86 -11.68
N LEU A 12 8.97 8.78 -12.00
CA LEU A 12 8.64 7.43 -11.55
C LEU A 12 8.81 7.27 -10.03
N GLU A 13 9.86 7.87 -9.46
CA GLU A 13 10.06 7.93 -8.00
C GLU A 13 8.96 8.75 -7.31
N LEU A 14 8.57 9.90 -7.86
CA LEU A 14 7.46 10.69 -7.32
C LEU A 14 6.13 9.93 -7.39
N LEU A 15 5.87 9.20 -8.48
CA LEU A 15 4.71 8.32 -8.61
C LEU A 15 4.73 7.17 -7.61
N SER A 16 5.92 6.70 -7.20
CA SER A 16 6.07 5.65 -6.20
C SER A 16 5.70 6.11 -4.78
N LEU A 17 5.74 7.41 -4.48
CA LEU A 17 5.34 7.94 -3.16
C LEU A 17 3.86 7.74 -2.88
N ILE A 18 3.00 7.84 -3.90
CA ILE A 18 1.55 7.69 -3.76
C ILE A 18 1.16 6.31 -3.21
N PRO A 19 1.62 5.18 -3.79
CA PRO A 19 1.33 3.87 -3.24
C PRO A 19 2.00 3.64 -1.88
N TYR A 20 3.16 4.24 -1.59
CA TYR A 20 3.71 4.22 -0.22
C TYR A 20 2.78 4.90 0.80
N CYS A 21 2.17 6.04 0.45
CA CYS A 21 1.17 6.69 1.29
C CYS A 21 -0.08 5.81 1.49
N ILE A 22 -0.53 5.11 0.45
CA ILE A 22 -1.66 4.16 0.52
C ILE A 22 -1.34 2.98 1.45
N ILE A 23 -0.13 2.42 1.34
CA ILE A 23 0.35 1.35 2.23
C ILE A 23 0.39 1.84 3.67
N LEU A 24 0.96 3.02 3.92
CA LEU A 24 1.08 3.60 5.26
C LEU A 24 -0.31 3.82 5.89
N TRP A 25 -1.25 4.35 5.12
CA TRP A 25 -2.64 4.52 5.52
C TRP A 25 -3.31 3.18 5.84
N GLY A 26 -3.14 2.18 4.98
CA GLY A 26 -3.61 0.82 5.20
C GLY A 26 -3.07 0.23 6.51
N TYR A 27 -1.79 0.46 6.80
CA TYR A 27 -1.11 -0.02 8.01
C TYR A 27 -1.64 0.67 9.28
N ILE A 28 -1.80 2.01 9.26
CA ILE A 28 -2.41 2.75 10.37
C ILE A 28 -3.82 2.24 10.66
N LYS A 29 -4.63 2.03 9.61
CA LYS A 29 -5.98 1.49 9.73
C LYS A 29 -5.96 0.07 10.30
N HIS A 30 -5.05 -0.78 9.82
CA HIS A 30 -4.87 -2.15 10.32
C HIS A 30 -4.50 -2.18 11.81
N ILE A 31 -3.56 -1.35 12.26
CA ILE A 31 -3.18 -1.25 13.69
C ILE A 31 -4.37 -0.80 14.53
N LYS A 32 -5.11 0.22 14.09
CA LYS A 32 -6.26 0.75 14.84
C LYS A 32 -7.36 -0.31 15.01
N ILE A 33 -7.66 -1.05 13.94
CA ILE A 33 -8.65 -2.13 13.95
C ILE A 33 -8.16 -3.31 14.78
N SER A 34 -6.89 -3.71 14.64
CA SER A 34 -6.30 -4.80 15.44
C SER A 34 -6.31 -4.48 16.93
N LYS A 35 -6.00 -3.24 17.33
CA LYS A 35 -6.15 -2.79 18.73
C LYS A 35 -7.60 -2.81 19.21
N LYS A 36 -8.56 -2.48 18.34
CA LYS A 36 -10.00 -2.56 18.64
C LYS A 36 -10.43 -4.01 18.84
N LEU A 37 -10.00 -4.93 17.97
CA LEU A 37 -10.25 -6.37 18.07
C LEU A 37 -9.70 -6.94 19.37
N LYS A 38 -8.45 -6.61 19.73
CA LYS A 38 -7.80 -7.10 20.95
C LYS A 38 -8.49 -6.63 22.24
N ARG A 39 -9.16 -5.46 22.22
CA ARG A 39 -9.98 -4.99 23.35
C ARG A 39 -11.34 -5.69 23.44
N HIS A 40 -11.81 -6.27 22.35
CA HIS A 40 -13.06 -7.01 22.29
C HIS A 40 -12.87 -8.52 22.44
N ASP A 41 -11.67 -9.10 22.32
CA ASP A 41 -11.45 -10.53 22.59
C ASP A 41 -11.79 -10.93 24.04
N ASP A 42 -11.79 -9.99 24.99
CA ASP A 42 -12.28 -10.22 26.37
C ASP A 42 -13.82 -10.37 26.44
N THR A 43 -14.51 -10.10 25.33
CA THR A 43 -15.97 -10.18 25.16
C THR A 43 -16.25 -10.77 23.77
N GLU A 44 -16.38 -12.09 23.66
CA GLU A 44 -16.53 -13.02 22.49
C GLU A 44 -17.28 -12.54 21.20
N ILE A 45 -17.79 -11.31 21.15
CA ILE A 45 -18.44 -10.65 20.03
C ILE A 45 -17.39 -9.93 19.17
N VAL A 46 -16.63 -10.69 18.38
CA VAL A 46 -15.93 -10.12 17.21
C VAL A 46 -16.99 -9.74 16.18
N SER A 47 -17.29 -8.45 16.03
CA SER A 47 -18.29 -8.02 15.03
C SER A 47 -17.78 -8.34 13.62
N LYS A 48 -18.61 -8.99 12.80
CA LYS A 48 -18.30 -9.30 11.40
C LYS A 48 -17.84 -8.06 10.63
N GLU A 49 -18.40 -6.90 10.97
CA GLU A 49 -18.03 -5.59 10.44
C GLU A 49 -16.54 -5.25 10.71
N THR A 50 -16.02 -5.51 11.91
CA THR A 50 -14.61 -5.23 12.24
C THR A 50 -13.66 -6.16 11.48
N LEU A 51 -14.08 -7.40 11.20
CA LEU A 51 -13.34 -8.35 10.37
C LEU A 51 -13.31 -7.91 8.89
N GLU A 52 -14.43 -7.39 8.37
CA GLU A 52 -14.49 -6.83 7.02
C GLU A 52 -13.61 -5.58 6.88
N GLU A 53 -13.64 -4.67 7.85
CA GLU A 53 -12.75 -3.51 7.86
C GLU A 53 -11.27 -3.91 7.83
N LEU A 54 -10.90 -4.97 8.57
CA LEU A 54 -9.54 -5.51 8.58
C LEU A 54 -9.16 -6.09 7.22
N LYS A 55 -10.06 -6.84 6.57
CA LYS A 55 -9.85 -7.35 5.21
C LYS A 55 -9.66 -6.22 4.20
N VAL A 56 -10.43 -5.14 4.31
CA VAL A 56 -10.29 -3.96 3.45
C VAL A 56 -8.93 -3.29 3.67
N ALA A 57 -8.50 -3.10 4.92
CA ALA A 57 -7.19 -2.54 5.24
C ALA A 57 -6.05 -3.42 4.66
N ASN A 58 -6.16 -4.74 4.80
CA ASN A 58 -5.17 -5.65 4.26
C ASN A 58 -5.13 -5.65 2.72
N ARG A 59 -6.30 -5.57 2.06
CA ARG A 59 -6.36 -5.40 0.60
C ARG A 59 -5.69 -4.11 0.13
N LEU A 60 -5.90 -2.99 0.83
CA LEU A 60 -5.26 -1.71 0.49
C LEU A 60 -3.72 -1.80 0.58
N ILE A 61 -3.20 -2.47 1.61
CA ILE A 61 -1.76 -2.71 1.77
C ILE A 61 -1.24 -3.56 0.59
N ILE A 62 -1.90 -4.68 0.29
CA ILE A 62 -1.49 -5.59 -0.79
C ILE A 62 -1.51 -4.89 -2.14
N ILE A 63 -2.58 -4.16 -2.47
CA ILE A 63 -2.69 -3.41 -3.73
C ILE A 63 -1.56 -2.40 -3.83
N GLY A 64 -1.30 -1.62 -2.78
CA GLY A 64 -0.20 -0.67 -2.76
C GLY A 64 1.15 -1.32 -3.03
N PHE A 65 1.44 -2.46 -2.41
CA PHE A 65 2.69 -3.20 -2.64
C PHE A 65 2.80 -3.71 -4.09
N ILE A 66 1.72 -4.29 -4.64
CA ILE A 66 1.69 -4.76 -6.04
C ILE A 66 1.97 -3.60 -6.99
N THR A 67 1.34 -2.44 -6.78
CA THR A 67 1.58 -1.25 -7.61
C THR A 67 3.02 -0.79 -7.56
N VAL A 68 3.66 -0.75 -6.38
CA VAL A 68 5.09 -0.40 -6.25
C VAL A 68 5.98 -1.38 -7.02
N ILE A 69 5.72 -2.69 -6.91
CA ILE A 69 6.49 -3.73 -7.60
C ILE A 69 6.37 -3.55 -9.12
N VAL A 70 5.16 -3.34 -9.63
CA VAL A 70 4.92 -3.14 -11.07
C VAL A 70 5.62 -1.89 -11.58
N LEU A 71 5.52 -0.76 -10.86
CA LEU A 71 6.22 0.48 -11.22
C LEU A 71 7.75 0.30 -11.24
N ARG A 72 8.31 -0.42 -10.26
CA ARG A 72 9.74 -0.73 -10.21
C ARG A 72 10.18 -1.58 -11.40
N ILE A 73 9.42 -2.61 -11.77
CA ILE A 73 9.72 -3.47 -12.93
C ILE A 73 9.71 -2.64 -14.22
N ILE A 74 8.69 -1.80 -14.41
CA ILE A 74 8.60 -0.90 -15.58
C ILE A 74 9.81 0.04 -15.63
N GLY A 75 10.19 0.63 -14.49
CA GLY A 75 11.35 1.52 -14.41
C GLY A 75 12.67 0.82 -14.78
N VAL A 76 12.85 -0.42 -14.33
CA VAL A 76 14.03 -1.23 -14.68
C VAL A 76 14.05 -1.59 -16.16
N LEU A 77 12.90 -1.95 -16.75
CA LEU A 77 12.80 -2.24 -18.18
C LEU A 77 13.18 -1.03 -19.03
N ILE A 78 12.65 0.15 -18.70
CA ILE A 78 12.96 1.42 -19.39
C ILE A 78 14.44 1.80 -19.23
N TYR A 79 15.07 1.42 -18.12
CA TYR A 79 16.49 1.71 -17.88
C TYR A 79 17.44 0.78 -18.66
N ILE A 80 16.99 -0.45 -18.96
CA ILE A 80 17.78 -1.46 -19.68
C ILE A 80 17.70 -1.24 -21.21
N GLU A 81 16.55 -0.79 -21.73
CA GLU A 81 16.37 -0.35 -23.12
C GLU A 81 17.01 1.01 -23.41
#